data_AF-A0A948ZWR3-F1
#
_entry.id   AF-A0A948ZWR3-F1
#
_cell.length_a   1.000
_cell.length_b   1.000
_cell.length_c   1.000
_cell.angle_alpha   90.00
_cell.angle_beta   90.00
_cell.angle_gamma   90.00
#
_symmetry.space_group_name_H-M   'P 1'
#
loop_
_entity.id
_entity.type
_entity.pdbx_description
1 polymer ?
#
loop_
_entity_poly.entity_id
_entity_poly.type
_entity_poly.pdbx_seq_one_letter_code
_entity_poly.pdbx_strand_id
1 'polypeptide(L)'
;MKIANFFLWAMTLIGLVISIIGAIGLVDLALKTWIFTKADDNCYYYDAVRMPEEKTGNVISEVDYQKQCLENQTARRQSKAATSIAQIIIGVPVFLFFFKTAKSHKA
;
A
#
# COMPACT_ATOMS: atom_id res chain seq x y z
N MET A 1 5.98 38.41 -15.07
CA MET A 1 6.32 37.24 -14.24
C MET A 1 7.64 36.67 -14.76
N LYS A 2 8.71 36.64 -13.95
CA LYS A 2 10.04 36.19 -14.41
C LYS A 2 10.01 34.68 -14.67
N ILE A 3 10.56 34.20 -15.80
CA ILE A 3 10.56 32.78 -16.21
C ILE A 3 11.11 31.86 -15.09
N ALA A 4 12.10 32.34 -14.33
CA ALA A 4 12.71 31.61 -13.23
C ALA A 4 11.72 31.28 -12.09
N ASN A 5 10.78 32.18 -11.80
CA ASN A 5 9.80 31.95 -10.74
C ASN A 5 8.80 30.85 -11.14
N PHE A 6 8.44 30.79 -12.42
CA PHE A 6 7.57 29.74 -12.94
C PHE A 6 8.23 28.35 -12.81
N PHE A 7 9.52 28.25 -13.20
CA PHE A 7 10.28 27.01 -13.05
C PHE A 7 10.40 26.56 -11.58
N LEU A 8 10.66 27.49 -10.66
CA LEU A 8 10.73 27.17 -9.23
C LEU A 8 9.40 26.63 -8.71
N TRP A 9 8.28 27.26 -9.06
CA TRP A 9 6.95 26.77 -8.67
C TRP A 9 6.64 25.38 -9.22
N ALA A 10 6.99 25.11 -10.47
CA ALA A 10 6.81 23.80 -11.07
C ALA A 10 7.65 22.72 -10.36
N MET A 11 8.93 23.00 -10.08
CA MET A 11 9.82 22.08 -9.37
C MET A 11 9.35 21.83 -7.93
N THR A 12 8.92 22.86 -7.21
CA THR A 12 8.35 22.71 -5.86
C THR A 12 7.09 21.87 -5.88
N LEU A 13 6.21 22.04 -6.88
CA LEU A 13 5.00 21.24 -7.02
C LEU A 13 5.33 19.76 -7.26
N ILE A 14 6.29 19.48 -8.15
CA ILE A 14 6.74 18.11 -8.41
C ILE A 14 7.36 17.50 -7.15
N GLY A 15 8.26 18.22 -6.48
CA GLY A 15 8.89 17.74 -5.25
C GLY A 15 7.88 17.46 -4.14
N LEU A 16 6.85 18.29 -4.01
CA LEU A 16 5.75 18.09 -3.06
C LEU A 16 5.00 16.79 -3.34
N VAL A 17 4.67 16.51 -4.60
CA VAL A 17 3.97 15.26 -4.99
C VAL A 17 4.82 14.04 -4.68
N ILE A 18 6.11 14.06 -5.03
CA ILE A 18 7.04 12.94 -4.75
C ILE A 18 7.15 12.71 -3.24
N SER A 19 7.25 13.78 -2.45
CA SER A 19 7.32 13.68 -0.98
C SER A 19 6.06 13.02 -0.38
N ILE A 20 4.86 13.36 -0.88
CA ILE A 20 3.60 12.74 -0.45
C ILE A 20 3.60 11.24 -0.75
N ILE A 21 4.02 10.83 -1.95
CA ILE A 21 4.07 9.41 -2.34
C ILE A 21 5.04 8.64 -1.43
N GLY A 22 6.22 9.19 -1.17
CA GLY A 22 7.21 8.58 -0.27
C GLY A 22 6.68 8.43 1.16
N ALA A 23 5.98 9.45 1.66
CA ALA A 23 5.39 9.40 3.00
C ALA A 23 4.27 8.35 3.10
N ILE A 24 3.44 8.17 2.05
CA ILE A 24 2.40 7.13 2.02
C ILE A 24 3.05 5.75 2.11
N GLY A 25 4.15 5.53 1.39
CA GLY A 25 4.89 4.27 1.43
C GLY A 25 5.44 3.95 2.82
N LEU A 26 5.99 4.94 3.53
CA LEU A 26 6.50 4.76 4.90
C LEU A 26 5.38 4.41 5.89
N VAL A 27 4.23 5.09 5.79
CA VAL A 27 3.08 4.82 6.68
C VAL A 27 2.48 3.45 6.36
N ASP A 28 2.37 3.07 5.08
CA ASP A 28 1.90 1.75 4.67
C ASP A 28 2.79 0.64 5.22
N LEU A 29 4.11 0.79 5.10
CA LEU A 29 5.08 -0.15 5.65
C LEU A 29 4.97 -0.24 7.18
N ALA A 30 4.88 0.90 7.86
CA ALA A 30 4.73 0.94 9.31
C ALA A 30 3.42 0.25 9.76
N LEU A 31 2.31 0.48 9.05
CA LEU A 31 1.04 -0.19 9.35
C LEU A 31 1.14 -1.70 9.14
N LYS A 32 1.75 -2.15 8.04
CA LYS A 32 1.91 -3.60 7.76
C LYS A 32 2.85 -4.28 8.75
N THR A 33 3.92 -3.62 9.16
CA THR A 33 4.92 -4.22 10.06
C THR A 33 4.49 -4.19 11.53
N TRP A 34 3.80 -3.13 12.00
CA TRP A 34 3.46 -2.97 13.42
C TRP A 34 2.01 -3.33 13.77
N ILE A 35 1.05 -3.11 12.86
CA ILE A 35 -0.39 -3.26 13.14
C ILE A 35 -0.98 -4.47 12.41
N PHE A 36 -0.60 -4.69 11.14
CA PHE A 36 -1.08 -5.77 10.29
C PHE A 36 0.03 -6.77 9.97
N THR A 37 0.68 -7.33 11.00
CA THR A 37 1.80 -8.27 10.81
C THR A 37 1.41 -9.50 9.96
N LYS A 38 0.12 -9.85 9.92
CA LYS A 38 -0.43 -10.91 9.05
C LYS A 38 -0.56 -10.53 7.57
N ALA A 39 -0.47 -9.25 7.23
CA ALA A 39 -0.51 -8.78 5.85
C ALA A 39 0.86 -8.92 5.15
N ASP A 40 1.93 -9.08 5.93
CA ASP A 40 3.29 -9.31 5.45
C ASP A 40 3.66 -10.81 5.47
N ASP A 41 2.72 -11.67 5.86
CA ASP A 41 2.89 -13.12 5.81
C ASP A 41 2.78 -13.56 4.34
N ASN A 42 3.89 -13.37 3.62
CA ASN A 42 4.12 -13.98 2.34
C ASN A 42 4.24 -15.48 2.61
N CYS A 43 3.11 -16.20 2.57
CA CYS A 43 3.13 -17.65 2.47
C CYS A 43 4.09 -17.99 1.33
N TYR A 44 5.27 -18.50 1.69
CA TYR A 44 6.24 -19.01 0.75
C TYR A 44 5.52 -20.07 -0.07
N TYR A 45 5.32 -19.72 -1.33
CA TYR A 45 4.76 -20.55 -2.35
C TYR A 45 5.63 -21.80 -2.47
N TYR A 46 5.26 -22.86 -1.76
CA TYR A 46 5.50 -24.19 -2.30
C TYR A 46 4.54 -24.29 -3.48
N ASP A 47 5.07 -23.99 -4.65
CA ASP A 47 4.48 -24.38 -5.91
C ASP A 47 4.27 -25.89 -5.81
N ALA A 48 3.06 -26.32 -5.45
CA ALA A 48 2.57 -27.60 -5.88
C ALA A 48 2.31 -27.45 -7.38
N VAL A 49 3.40 -27.31 -8.15
CA VAL A 49 3.43 -27.66 -9.56
C VAL A 49 2.78 -29.03 -9.59
N ARG A 50 1.80 -29.23 -10.47
CA ARG A 50 1.29 -30.57 -10.77
C ARG A 50 2.48 -31.39 -11.27
N MET A 51 3.22 -32.01 -10.35
CA MET A 51 4.27 -32.93 -10.71
C MET A 51 3.57 -34.10 -11.37
N PRO A 52 3.98 -34.52 -12.58
CA PRO A 52 3.56 -35.81 -13.08
C PRO A 52 3.94 -36.84 -12.02
N GLU A 53 2.96 -37.66 -11.67
CA GLU A 53 2.93 -38.58 -10.56
C GLU A 53 4.17 -39.48 -10.52
N GLU A 54 5.19 -39.13 -9.72
CA GLU A 54 6.09 -40.14 -9.17
C GLU A 54 6.74 -39.74 -7.84
N LYS A 55 6.16 -40.32 -6.78
CA LYS A 55 6.70 -40.72 -5.48
C LYS A 55 7.42 -39.71 -4.57
N THR A 56 6.87 -39.72 -3.35
CA THR A 56 7.48 -39.51 -2.02
C THR A 56 7.27 -38.15 -1.37
N GLY A 57 6.17 -38.06 -0.60
CA GLY A 57 6.20 -37.45 0.72
C GLY A 57 5.99 -35.93 0.82
N ASN A 58 4.81 -35.42 0.46
CA ASN A 58 3.81 -34.90 1.41
C ASN A 58 2.59 -34.45 0.59
N VAL A 59 1.51 -35.25 0.60
CA VAL A 59 0.27 -34.87 -0.06
C VAL A 59 -0.35 -33.76 0.78
N ILE A 60 -0.17 -32.50 0.35
CA ILE A 60 -0.85 -31.36 0.97
C ILE A 60 -2.35 -31.68 0.85
N SER A 61 -3.03 -31.81 1.99
CA SER A 61 -4.45 -32.12 2.02
C SER A 61 -5.20 -31.04 1.22
N GLU A 62 -6.22 -31.41 0.45
CA GLU A 62 -7.10 -30.46 -0.24
C GLU A 62 -7.65 -29.39 0.74
N VAL A 63 -7.79 -29.77 2.01
CA VAL A 63 -8.15 -28.92 3.14
C VAL A 63 -7.10 -27.83 3.42
N ASP A 64 -5.81 -28.13 3.30
CA ASP A 64 -4.72 -27.19 3.56
C ASP A 64 -4.54 -26.20 2.41
N TYR A 65 -4.77 -26.65 1.16
CA TYR A 65 -4.80 -25.76 0.00
C TYR A 65 -5.92 -24.71 0.11
N GLN A 66 -7.13 -25.14 0.51
CA GLN A 66 -8.24 -24.20 0.69
C GLN A 66 -7.98 -23.20 1.83
N LYS A 67 -7.38 -23.64 2.94
CA LYS A 67 -6.98 -22.75 4.04
C LYS A 67 -5.98 -21.69 3.58
N GLN A 68 -4.97 -22.07 2.77
CA GLN A 68 -4.00 -21.13 2.21
C GLN A 68 -4.64 -20.14 1.22
N CYS A 69 -5.58 -20.59 0.38
CA CYS A 69 -6.32 -19.67 -0.50
C CYS A 69 -7.12 -18.63 0.30
N LEU A 70 -7.75 -19.04 1.40
CA LEU A 70 -8.48 -18.14 2.29
C LEU A 70 -7.55 -17.17 3.01
N GLU A 71 -6.42 -17.66 3.53
CA GLU A 71 -5.43 -16.84 4.22
C GLU A 71 -4.81 -15.79 3.28
N ASN A 72 -4.43 -16.19 2.07
CA ASN A 72 -3.96 -15.30 1.02
C ASN A 72 -4.99 -14.23 0.64
N GLN A 73 -6.28 -14.58 0.60
CA GLN A 73 -7.34 -13.61 0.38
C GLN A 73 -7.43 -12.61 1.54
N THR A 74 -7.29 -13.06 2.78
CA THR A 74 -7.32 -12.18 3.96
C THR A 74 -6.09 -11.27 4.02
N ALA A 75 -4.89 -11.78 3.76
CA ALA A 75 -3.65 -10.99 3.71
C ALA A 75 -3.72 -9.91 2.63
N ARG A 76 -4.21 -10.26 1.42
CA ARG A 76 -4.44 -9.27 0.35
C ARG A 76 -5.42 -8.18 0.76
N ARG A 77 -6.49 -8.52 1.47
CA ARG A 77 -7.46 -7.53 1.97
C ARG A 77 -6.84 -6.62 3.03
N GLN A 78 -6.07 -7.17 3.95
CA GLN A 78 -5.38 -6.39 4.99
C GLN A 78 -4.33 -5.47 4.40
N SER A 79 -3.54 -5.94 3.43
CA SER A 79 -2.55 -5.13 2.72
C SER A 79 -3.21 -3.94 2.01
N LYS A 80 -4.34 -4.18 1.30
CA LYS A 80 -5.12 -3.11 0.67
C LYS A 80 -5.69 -2.11 1.69
N ALA A 81 -6.18 -2.60 2.84
CA ALA A 81 -6.69 -1.74 3.90
C ALA A 81 -5.58 -0.87 4.48
N ALA A 82 -4.40 -1.43 4.76
CA ALA A 82 -3.24 -0.68 5.26
C ALA A 82 -2.84 0.43 4.30
N THR A 83 -2.78 0.14 2.99
CA THR A 83 -2.42 1.15 1.98
C THR A 83 -3.48 2.24 1.89
N SER A 84 -4.76 1.88 1.95
CA SER A 84 -5.85 2.86 1.93
C SER A 84 -5.82 3.75 3.17
N ILE A 85 -5.53 3.19 4.35
CA ILE A 85 -5.40 3.95 5.59
C ILE A 85 -4.19 4.89 5.50
N ALA A 86 -3.04 4.44 5.00
CA ALA A 86 -1.87 5.28 4.81
C ALA A 86 -2.17 6.47 3.89
N GLN A 87 -2.89 6.22 2.79
CA GLN A 87 -3.34 7.28 1.88
C GLN A 87 -4.29 8.27 2.55
N ILE A 88 -5.21 7.83 3.40
CA ILE A 88 -6.14 8.70 4.13
C ILE A 88 -5.39 9.55 5.15
N ILE A 89 -4.50 8.94 5.95
CA ILE A 89 -3.73 9.64 6.99
C ILE A 89 -2.94 10.81 6.40
N ILE A 90 -2.39 10.65 5.19
CA ILE A 90 -1.60 11.69 4.54
C ILE A 90 -2.44 12.59 3.63
N GLY A 91 -3.40 12.03 2.91
CA GLY A 91 -4.24 12.75 1.96
C GLY A 91 -5.22 13.72 2.64
N VAL A 92 -5.78 13.35 3.79
CA VAL A 92 -6.73 14.20 4.54
C VAL A 92 -6.10 15.54 4.97
N PRO A 93 -4.95 15.60 5.67
CA PRO A 93 -4.37 16.88 6.06
C PRO A 93 -3.99 17.75 4.86
N VAL A 94 -3.49 17.14 3.78
CA VAL A 94 -3.19 17.84 2.52
C VAL A 94 -4.47 18.43 1.91
N PHE A 95 -5.55 17.65 1.82
CA PHE A 95 -6.83 18.12 1.31
C PHE A 95 -7.43 19.25 2.16
N LEU A 96 -7.40 19.12 3.49
CA LEU A 96 -7.89 20.14 4.40
C LEU A 96 -7.12 21.46 4.27
N PHE A 97 -5.79 21.39 4.09
CA PHE A 97 -4.95 22.56 3.84
C PHE A 97 -5.39 23.30 2.57
N PHE A 98 -5.58 22.58 1.46
CA PHE A 98 -6.05 23.17 0.22
C PHE A 98 -7.48 23.72 0.33
N PHE A 99 -8.39 22.98 0.95
CA PHE A 99 -9.79 23.40 1.12
C PHE A 99 -9.92 24.66 1.99
N LYS A 100 -9.16 24.74 3.09
CA LYS A 100 -9.12 25.93 3.96
C LYS A 100 -8.60 27.15 3.19
N THR A 101 -7.55 26.97 2.40
CA THR A 101 -6.95 28.04 1.58
C THR A 101 -7.94 28.52 0.51
N ALA A 102 -8.63 27.59 -0.17
CA ALA A 102 -9.66 27.91 -1.16
C ALA A 102 -10.85 28.67 -0.56
N LYS A 103 -11.27 28.31 0.66
CA LYS A 103 -12.33 29.03 1.38
C LYS A 103 -11.90 30.44 1.80
N SER A 104 -10.64 30.61 2.22
CA SER A 104 -10.11 31.90 2.68
C SER A 104 -10.03 32.97 1.60
N HIS A 105 -10.01 32.60 0.32
CA HIS A 105 -9.99 33.55 -0.80
C HIS A 105 -11.39 34.00 -1.25
N LYS A 106 -12.47 33.41 -0.73
CA LYS A 106 -13.85 33.81 -1.00
C LYS A 106 -14.47 34.66 0.12
N ALA A 107 -13.70 35.03 1.14
CA ALA A 107 -14.16 35.85 2.27
C ALA A 107 -13.49 37.23 2.25
#